data_AF-A0A521JPK7-F1
#
_entry.id   AF-A0A521JPK7-F1
#
_cell.length_a   1.000
_cell.length_b   1.000
_cell.length_c   1.000
_cell.angle_alpha   90.00
_cell.angle_beta   90.00
_cell.angle_gamma   90.00
#
_symmetry.space_group_name_H-M   'P 1'
#
loop_
_entity.id
_entity.type
_entity.pdbx_description
1 polymer ?
#
loop_
_entity_poly.entity_id
_entity_poly.type
_entity_poly.pdbx_seq_one_letter_code
_entity_poly.pdbx_strand_id
1 'polypeptide(L)'
;FDNISQIVDSVFVNYLSRPNVLQPILTQYCDGNRVQCPGWMTQWGSKTLGDQGYSAIQILRGFYGNSIYINTAVQVSGVPSSWPGYNLGIGATGNNVRMIQEQLNAISRGYPMIPTIAVDGIYGPQTENSVRIFQQIFDLPATGIVDIATWYKISRIYVGVTRIGI
;
A
#
# COMPACT_ATOMS: atom_id res chain seq x y z
N PHE A 1 -6.95 -12.61 12.39
CA PHE A 1 -5.63 -11.94 12.53
C PHE A 1 -5.25 -11.15 11.27
N ASP A 2 -6.07 -11.18 10.22
CA ASP A 2 -5.80 -10.61 8.89
C ASP A 2 -5.97 -9.08 8.80
N ASN A 3 -6.73 -8.49 9.72
CA ASN A 3 -6.96 -7.04 9.75
C ASN A 3 -5.72 -6.25 10.20
N ILE A 4 -4.82 -6.88 10.98
CA ILE A 4 -3.60 -6.24 11.45
C ILE A 4 -2.60 -6.08 10.31
N SER A 5 -2.50 -7.05 9.40
CA SER A 5 -1.53 -6.98 8.29
C SER A 5 -1.87 -5.87 7.29
N GLN A 6 -3.15 -5.66 6.97
CA GLN A 6 -3.58 -4.60 6.06
C GLN A 6 -3.32 -3.20 6.63
N ILE A 7 -3.58 -3.02 7.94
CA ILE A 7 -3.29 -1.76 8.63
C ILE A 7 -1.77 -1.55 8.71
N VAL A 8 -1.01 -2.56 9.11
CA VAL A 8 0.46 -2.54 9.19
C VAL A 8 1.09 -2.14 7.85
N ASP A 9 0.65 -2.74 6.74
CA ASP A 9 1.23 -2.45 5.41
C ASP A 9 0.92 -1.00 4.96
N SER A 10 -0.25 -0.45 5.32
CA SER A 10 -0.57 0.97 5.09
C SER A 10 0.18 1.94 6.02
N VAL A 11 0.63 1.48 7.19
CA VAL A 11 1.34 2.29 8.19
C VAL A 11 2.79 2.53 7.78
N PHE A 12 3.46 1.57 7.14
CA PHE A 12 4.89 1.66 6.81
C PHE A 12 5.22 2.32 5.46
N VAL A 13 4.23 2.59 4.62
CA VAL A 13 4.45 3.24 3.32
C VAL A 13 4.25 4.75 3.36
N ASN A 14 3.60 5.28 4.40
CA ASN A 14 3.30 6.69 4.53
C ASN A 14 4.34 7.39 5.42
N TYR A 15 4.78 8.57 4.99
CA TYR A 15 5.74 9.39 5.70
C TYR A 15 5.37 10.87 5.61
N LEU A 16 5.88 11.66 6.55
CA LEU A 16 5.64 13.10 6.60
C LEU A 16 6.74 13.84 5.84
N SER A 17 6.35 14.84 5.06
CA SER A 17 7.32 15.74 4.42
C SER A 17 6.82 17.19 4.33
N ARG A 18 7.72 18.08 3.89
CA ARG A 18 7.47 19.51 3.63
C ARG A 18 7.72 19.80 2.14
N PRO A 19 7.16 20.90 1.60
CA PRO A 19 7.47 21.37 0.24
C PRO A 19 8.98 21.47 0.05
N ASN A 20 9.48 20.92 -1.06
CA ASN A 20 10.89 20.92 -1.45
C ASN A 20 11.83 20.13 -0.51
N VAL A 21 11.32 19.29 0.39
CA VAL A 21 12.12 18.39 1.23
C VAL A 21 11.82 16.94 0.84
N LEU A 22 12.79 16.30 0.18
CA LEU A 22 12.67 14.93 -0.31
C LEU A 22 12.76 13.87 0.80
N GLN A 23 13.41 14.20 1.91
CA GLN A 23 13.63 13.27 3.01
C GLN A 23 12.41 13.19 3.94
N PRO A 24 12.02 12.00 4.40
CA PRO A 24 11.04 11.84 5.47
C PRO A 24 11.43 12.62 6.72
N ILE A 25 10.44 13.30 7.30
CA ILE A 25 10.64 14.03 8.55
C ILE A 25 10.50 13.06 9.71
N LEU A 26 11.51 13.04 10.58
CA LEU A 26 11.43 12.35 11.85
C LEU A 26 10.44 13.09 12.76
N THR A 27 9.34 12.43 13.10
CA THR A 27 8.41 12.92 14.13
C THR A 27 8.50 12.06 15.37
N GLN A 28 9.27 12.54 16.35
CA GLN A 28 9.23 12.00 17.70
C GLN A 28 7.91 12.42 18.35
N TYR A 29 7.41 11.59 19.27
CA TYR A 29 6.25 11.92 20.07
C TYR A 29 6.52 11.61 21.54
N CYS A 30 5.88 12.35 22.43
CA CYS A 30 5.87 12.07 23.87
C CYS A 30 4.42 11.93 24.35
N ASP A 31 4.21 11.58 25.62
CA ASP A 31 2.86 11.49 26.16
C ASP A 31 2.16 12.88 26.20
N GLY A 32 2.91 13.94 26.52
CA GLY A 32 2.41 15.31 26.69
C GLY A 32 1.75 15.55 28.05
N ASN A 33 1.82 14.59 28.97
CA ASN A 33 1.23 14.69 30.30
C ASN A 33 2.34 14.63 31.36
N ARG A 34 3.03 13.49 31.47
CA ARG A 34 4.19 13.31 32.38
C ARG A 34 5.48 13.85 31.78
N VAL A 35 5.61 13.82 30.45
CA VAL A 35 6.75 14.34 29.69
C VAL A 35 6.26 15.41 28.73
N GLN A 36 6.88 16.59 28.78
CA GLN A 36 6.57 17.70 27.88
C GLN A 36 7.58 17.73 26.73
N CYS A 37 7.11 17.78 25.49
CA CYS A 37 7.94 17.86 24.29
C CYS A 37 7.50 19.05 23.40
N PRO A 38 7.98 20.28 23.70
CA PRO A 38 7.59 21.46 22.95
C PRO A 38 7.93 21.34 21.46
N GLY A 39 6.95 21.61 20.60
CA GLY A 39 7.11 21.53 19.13
C GLY A 39 6.99 20.12 18.53
N TRP A 40 6.69 19.10 19.35
CA TRP A 40 6.43 17.73 18.90
C TRP A 40 4.99 17.33 19.15
N MET A 41 4.54 16.29 18.45
CA MET A 41 3.22 15.72 18.66
C MET A 41 3.14 15.02 20.03
N THR A 42 2.04 15.22 20.74
CA THR A 42 1.79 14.56 22.02
C THR A 42 0.71 13.50 21.88
N GLN A 43 0.87 12.37 22.56
CA GLN A 43 -0.08 11.25 22.51
C GLN A 43 -1.48 11.68 22.93
N TRP A 44 -1.59 12.36 24.07
CA TRP A 44 -2.89 12.80 24.59
C TRP A 44 -3.46 13.95 23.76
N GLY A 45 -2.63 14.89 23.29
CA GLY A 45 -3.09 15.97 22.43
C GLY A 45 -3.62 15.47 21.08
N SER A 46 -2.92 14.53 20.43
CA SER A 46 -3.40 13.92 19.19
C SER A 46 -4.65 13.08 19.40
N LYS A 47 -4.75 12.35 20.53
CA LYS A 47 -5.96 11.61 20.88
C LYS A 47 -7.15 12.54 21.03
N THR A 48 -7.03 13.63 21.78
CA THR A 48 -8.12 14.59 21.99
C THR A 48 -8.61 15.19 20.68
N LEU A 49 -7.71 15.56 19.76
CA LEU A 49 -8.10 16.04 18.44
C LEU A 49 -8.78 14.94 17.60
N GLY A 50 -8.32 13.69 17.71
CA GLY A 50 -8.99 12.54 17.09
C GLY A 50 -10.41 12.33 17.63
N ASP A 51 -10.59 12.41 18.95
CA ASP A 51 -11.89 12.31 19.62
C ASP A 51 -12.85 13.46 19.19
N GLN A 52 -12.30 14.61 18.80
CA GLN A 52 -13.04 15.76 18.25
C GLN A 52 -13.36 15.63 16.75
N GLY A 53 -12.96 14.54 16.10
CA GLY A 53 -13.26 14.26 14.70
C GLY A 53 -12.29 14.87 13.68
N TYR A 54 -11.14 15.40 14.12
CA TYR A 54 -10.13 15.89 13.18
C TYR A 54 -9.48 14.73 12.40
N SER A 55 -9.27 14.93 11.10
CA SER A 55 -8.51 13.99 10.27
C SER A 55 -7.03 13.99 10.64
N ALA A 56 -6.32 12.89 10.31
CA ALA A 56 -4.89 12.75 10.61
C ALA A 56 -4.06 13.94 10.12
N ILE A 57 -4.32 14.45 8.91
CA ILE A 57 -3.60 15.60 8.36
C ILE A 57 -3.90 16.91 9.13
N GLN A 58 -5.12 17.09 9.62
CA GLN A 58 -5.47 18.27 10.42
C GLN A 58 -4.78 18.23 11.79
N ILE A 59 -4.75 17.05 12.42
CA ILE A 59 -4.03 16.83 13.69
C ILE A 59 -2.55 17.18 13.50
N LEU A 60 -1.91 16.61 12.48
CA LEU A 60 -0.49 16.85 12.19
C LEU A 60 -0.17 18.32 11.92
N ARG A 61 -1.04 19.05 11.19
CA ARG A 61 -0.88 20.48 10.95
C ARG A 61 -1.01 21.31 12.23
N GLY A 62 -1.79 20.85 13.19
CA GLY A 62 -1.88 21.47 14.53
C GLY A 62 -0.54 21.43 15.29
N PHE A 63 0.25 20.37 15.11
CA PHE A 63 1.54 20.21 15.80
C PHE A 63 2.74 20.77 15.01
N TYR A 64 2.74 20.63 13.68
CA TYR A 64 3.91 20.87 12.84
C TYR A 64 3.74 22.03 11.85
N GLY A 65 2.55 22.65 11.82
CA GLY A 65 2.18 23.74 10.93
C GLY A 65 1.58 23.26 9.59
N ASN A 66 1.00 24.21 8.85
CA ASN A 66 0.22 23.93 7.63
C ASN A 66 1.03 23.37 6.44
N SER A 67 2.37 23.40 6.51
CA SER A 67 3.26 22.92 5.45
C SER A 67 3.58 21.43 5.52
N ILE A 68 2.97 20.67 6.43
CA ILE A 68 3.10 19.21 6.44
C ILE A 68 2.10 18.55 5.49
N TYR A 69 2.59 17.51 4.80
CA TYR A 69 1.83 16.60 3.98
C TYR A 69 2.18 15.15 4.34
N ILE A 70 1.21 14.25 4.17
CA ILE A 70 1.45 12.80 4.23
C ILE A 70 1.73 12.37 2.78
N ASN A 71 2.93 11.88 2.53
CA ASN A 71 3.34 11.30 1.27
C ASN A 71 3.49 9.79 1.40
N THR A 72 3.43 9.11 0.26
CA THR A 72 3.66 7.66 0.19
C THR A 72 5.00 7.40 -0.50
N ALA A 73 5.82 6.53 0.08
CA ALA A 73 7.16 6.24 -0.44
C ALA A 73 7.04 5.69 -1.87
N VAL A 74 7.71 6.36 -2.81
CA VAL A 74 7.88 5.83 -4.16
C VAL A 74 8.99 4.80 -4.10
N GLN A 75 8.63 3.54 -4.39
CA GLN A 75 9.53 2.44 -4.77
C GLN A 75 10.74 2.21 -3.85
N VAL A 76 10.62 1.24 -2.95
CA VAL A 76 11.80 0.65 -2.28
C VAL A 76 12.40 -0.38 -3.24
N SER A 77 13.64 -0.15 -3.68
CA SER A 77 14.42 -1.09 -4.50
C SER A 77 14.40 -2.47 -3.86
N GLY A 78 13.75 -3.43 -4.52
CA GLY A 78 13.60 -4.81 -4.04
C GLY A 78 12.17 -5.28 -3.78
N VAL A 79 11.16 -4.40 -3.84
CA VAL A 79 9.74 -4.79 -3.97
C VAL A 79 9.25 -4.29 -5.33
N PRO A 80 8.63 -5.13 -6.17
CA PRO A 80 8.24 -4.72 -7.51
C PRO A 80 7.09 -3.71 -7.42
N SER A 81 7.45 -2.43 -7.54
CA SER A 81 6.57 -1.25 -7.65
C SER A 81 5.54 -1.01 -6.53
N SER A 82 5.45 0.25 -6.08
CA SER A 82 4.37 0.71 -5.18
C SER A 82 3.04 0.79 -5.93
N TRP A 83 1.93 0.62 -5.22
CA TRP A 83 0.58 0.75 -5.79
C TRP A 83 0.39 2.14 -6.44
N PRO A 84 -0.17 2.25 -7.66
CA PRO A 84 -0.14 3.47 -8.45
C PRO A 84 -1.13 4.56 -8.01
N GLY A 85 -1.82 4.39 -6.89
CA GLY A 85 -2.81 5.35 -6.38
C GLY A 85 -4.23 5.18 -6.93
N TYR A 86 -4.46 4.18 -7.80
CA TYR A 86 -5.77 3.86 -8.38
C TYR A 86 -5.94 2.35 -8.61
N ASN A 87 -7.18 1.89 -8.62
CA ASN A 87 -7.52 0.48 -8.83
C ASN A 87 -7.34 0.08 -10.31
N LEU A 88 -6.87 -1.14 -10.58
CA LEU A 88 -6.87 -1.70 -11.93
C LEU A 88 -8.06 -2.64 -12.11
N GLY A 89 -8.84 -2.41 -13.14
CA GLY A 89 -9.97 -3.25 -13.55
C GLY A 89 -10.13 -3.23 -15.06
N ILE A 90 -11.23 -3.78 -15.57
CA ILE A 90 -11.48 -3.86 -17.02
C ILE A 90 -11.28 -2.49 -17.69
N GLY A 91 -10.49 -2.48 -18.77
CA GLY A 91 -10.18 -1.29 -19.55
C GLY A 91 -8.96 -0.50 -19.05
N ALA A 92 -8.40 -0.83 -17.88
CA ALA A 92 -7.12 -0.27 -17.46
C ALA A 92 -6.00 -0.72 -18.42
N THR A 93 -5.04 0.17 -18.68
CA THR A 93 -3.91 -0.12 -19.56
C THR A 93 -2.59 0.44 -19.02
N GLY A 94 -1.47 -0.01 -19.57
CA GLY A 94 -0.14 0.53 -19.32
C GLY A 94 0.75 -0.36 -18.45
N ASN A 95 1.87 0.22 -18.00
CA ASN A 95 2.95 -0.53 -17.35
C ASN A 95 2.52 -1.20 -16.03
N ASN A 96 1.60 -0.59 -15.27
CA ASN A 96 1.08 -1.17 -14.04
C ASN A 96 0.29 -2.47 -14.30
N VAL A 97 -0.47 -2.51 -15.40
CA VAL A 97 -1.21 -3.72 -15.81
C VAL A 97 -0.22 -4.78 -16.28
N ARG A 98 0.74 -4.41 -17.13
CA ARG A 98 1.79 -5.30 -17.62
C ARG A 98 2.53 -5.96 -16.45
N MET A 99 2.89 -5.18 -15.45
CA MET A 99 3.58 -5.67 -14.26
C MET A 99 2.74 -6.71 -13.49
N ILE A 100 1.46 -6.44 -13.25
CA ILE A 100 0.59 -7.42 -12.56
C ILE A 100 0.42 -8.69 -13.39
N GLN A 101 0.31 -8.58 -14.73
CA GLN A 101 0.24 -9.74 -15.61
C GLN A 101 1.52 -10.61 -15.52
N GLU A 102 2.70 -9.99 -15.50
CA GLU A 102 3.97 -10.70 -15.32
C GLU A 102 4.02 -11.41 -13.96
N GLN A 103 3.61 -10.73 -12.89
CA GLN A 103 3.62 -11.29 -11.55
C GLN A 103 2.65 -12.46 -11.41
N LEU A 104 1.41 -12.32 -11.89
CA LEU A 104 0.42 -13.40 -11.87
C LEU A 104 0.91 -14.63 -12.65
N ASN A 105 1.55 -14.43 -13.81
CA ASN A 105 2.13 -15.52 -14.60
C ASN A 105 3.33 -16.21 -13.93
N ALA A 106 4.11 -15.49 -13.12
CA ALA A 106 5.16 -16.12 -12.33
C ALA A 106 4.57 -16.93 -11.17
N ILE A 107 3.53 -16.39 -10.51
CA ILE A 107 2.82 -17.06 -9.42
C ILE A 107 2.10 -18.32 -9.90
N SER A 108 1.50 -18.30 -11.09
CA SER A 108 0.76 -19.46 -11.63
C SER A 108 1.62 -20.71 -11.81
N ARG A 109 2.95 -20.58 -11.89
CA ARG A 109 3.87 -21.73 -11.89
C ARG A 109 3.79 -22.58 -10.62
N GLY A 110 3.58 -21.94 -9.47
CA GLY A 110 3.38 -22.61 -8.18
C GLY A 110 1.91 -22.81 -7.81
N TYR A 111 1.00 -22.10 -8.48
CA TYR A 111 -0.44 -22.12 -8.24
C TYR A 111 -1.21 -22.34 -9.56
N PRO A 112 -1.28 -23.59 -10.06
CA PRO A 112 -1.81 -23.89 -11.40
C PRO A 112 -3.30 -23.53 -11.62
N MET A 113 -4.05 -23.32 -10.53
CA MET A 113 -5.43 -22.83 -10.61
C MET A 113 -5.51 -21.39 -11.14
N ILE A 114 -4.46 -20.59 -10.97
CA ILE A 114 -4.38 -19.22 -11.51
C ILE A 114 -4.08 -19.33 -13.01
N PRO A 115 -4.99 -18.90 -13.90
CA PRO A 115 -4.76 -18.96 -15.33
C PRO A 115 -3.60 -18.06 -15.74
N THR A 116 -2.74 -18.58 -16.62
CA THR A 116 -1.75 -17.77 -17.34
C THR A 116 -2.45 -16.85 -18.33
N ILE A 117 -2.00 -15.60 -18.40
CA ILE A 117 -2.61 -14.53 -19.20
C ILE A 117 -1.57 -13.88 -20.12
N ALA A 118 -2.04 -13.18 -21.16
CA ALA A 118 -1.15 -12.39 -22.00
C ALA A 118 -0.56 -11.22 -21.20
N VAL A 119 0.71 -10.91 -21.45
CA VAL A 119 1.42 -9.75 -20.89
C VAL A 119 1.42 -8.64 -21.95
N ASP A 120 0.24 -8.06 -22.18
CA ASP A 120 0.00 -7.04 -23.20
C ASP A 120 -0.14 -5.64 -22.59
N GLY A 121 -0.26 -5.53 -21.27
CA GLY A 121 -0.54 -4.28 -20.58
C GLY A 121 -2.00 -3.83 -20.73
N ILE A 122 -2.92 -4.72 -21.08
CA ILE A 122 -4.35 -4.45 -21.21
C ILE A 122 -5.13 -5.31 -20.21
N TYR A 123 -5.90 -4.65 -19.34
CA TYR A 123 -6.70 -5.34 -18.35
C TYR A 123 -8.01 -5.79 -18.98
N GLY A 124 -7.98 -6.95 -19.63
CA GLY A 124 -9.14 -7.60 -20.24
C GLY A 124 -9.83 -8.61 -19.31
N PRO A 125 -10.89 -9.28 -19.79
CA PRO A 125 -11.63 -10.30 -19.03
C PRO A 125 -10.76 -11.46 -18.54
N GLN A 126 -9.72 -11.83 -19.29
CA GLN A 126 -8.78 -12.88 -18.87
C GLN A 126 -7.94 -12.44 -17.66
N THR A 127 -7.43 -11.21 -17.67
CA THR A 127 -6.72 -10.62 -16.53
C THR A 127 -7.64 -10.53 -15.30
N GLU A 128 -8.87 -10.07 -15.50
CA GLU A 128 -9.87 -9.99 -14.42
C GLU A 128 -10.15 -11.36 -13.79
N ASN A 129 -10.34 -12.41 -14.61
CA ASN A 129 -10.56 -13.76 -14.13
C ASN A 129 -9.35 -14.31 -13.36
N SER A 130 -8.13 -14.07 -13.87
CA SER A 130 -6.90 -14.48 -13.19
C SER A 130 -6.74 -13.79 -11.83
N VAL A 131 -7.04 -12.49 -11.75
CA VAL A 131 -7.06 -11.74 -10.49
C VAL A 131 -8.12 -12.25 -9.53
N ARG A 132 -9.33 -12.56 -10.03
CA ARG A 132 -10.41 -13.11 -9.19
C ARG A 132 -10.03 -14.45 -8.57
N ILE A 133 -9.40 -15.33 -9.34
CA ILE A 133 -8.94 -16.63 -8.84
C ILE A 133 -7.78 -16.45 -7.85
N PHE A 134 -6.82 -15.55 -8.16
CA PHE A 134 -5.77 -15.18 -7.20
C PHE A 134 -6.38 -14.71 -5.87
N GLN A 135 -7.38 -13.82 -5.92
CA GLN A 135 -8.04 -13.32 -4.71
C GLN A 135 -8.70 -14.45 -3.92
N GLN A 136 -9.37 -15.39 -4.58
CA GLN A 136 -9.97 -16.56 -3.93
C GLN A 136 -8.94 -17.46 -3.24
N ILE A 137 -7.80 -17.73 -3.88
CA ILE A 137 -6.74 -18.59 -3.35
C ILE A 137 -6.09 -17.97 -2.10
N PHE A 138 -5.99 -16.64 -2.06
CA PHE A 138 -5.26 -15.91 -1.03
C PHE A 138 -6.16 -15.16 -0.03
N ASP A 139 -7.40 -15.61 0.11
CA ASP A 139 -8.39 -15.12 1.07
C ASP A 139 -8.67 -13.61 0.98
N LEU A 140 -8.69 -13.08 -0.23
CA LEU A 140 -9.10 -11.71 -0.53
C LEU A 140 -10.53 -11.68 -1.09
N PRO A 141 -11.26 -10.56 -0.96
CA PRO A 141 -12.51 -10.37 -1.67
C PRO A 141 -12.33 -10.56 -3.19
N ALA A 142 -13.04 -11.52 -3.76
CA ALA A 142 -12.91 -11.94 -5.17
C ALA A 142 -13.60 -10.98 -6.16
N THR A 143 -13.22 -9.71 -6.11
CA THR A 143 -13.80 -8.63 -6.94
C THR A 143 -13.35 -8.68 -8.40
N GLY A 144 -12.19 -9.29 -8.67
CA GLY A 144 -11.51 -9.21 -9.96
C GLY A 144 -10.84 -7.86 -10.22
N ILE A 145 -10.82 -6.96 -9.22
CA ILE A 145 -10.20 -5.63 -9.28
C ILE A 145 -8.91 -5.65 -8.45
N VAL A 146 -7.82 -5.14 -9.01
CA VAL A 146 -6.57 -4.95 -8.29
C VAL A 146 -6.61 -3.61 -7.54
N ASP A 147 -7.10 -3.68 -6.31
CA ASP A 147 -6.98 -2.60 -5.33
C ASP A 147 -5.62 -2.63 -4.61
N ILE A 148 -5.43 -1.71 -3.65
CA ILE A 148 -4.19 -1.61 -2.89
C ILE A 148 -3.83 -2.92 -2.17
N ALA A 149 -4.83 -3.60 -1.59
CA ALA A 149 -4.62 -4.86 -0.86
C ALA A 149 -4.22 -5.99 -1.81
N THR A 150 -4.92 -6.12 -2.94
CA THR A 150 -4.62 -7.11 -3.98
C THR A 150 -3.24 -6.88 -4.58
N TRP A 151 -2.88 -5.62 -4.88
CA TRP A 151 -1.57 -5.26 -5.42
C TRP A 151 -0.42 -5.74 -4.53
N TYR A 152 -0.47 -5.38 -3.24
CA TYR A 152 0.60 -5.75 -2.31
C TYR A 152 0.61 -7.26 -2.02
N LYS A 153 -0.55 -7.93 -2.02
CA LYS A 153 -0.60 -9.38 -1.91
C LYS A 153 0.07 -10.05 -3.12
N ILE A 154 -0.24 -9.65 -4.35
CA ILE A 154 0.41 -10.17 -5.57
C ILE A 154 1.92 -9.96 -5.48
N SER A 155 2.36 -8.74 -5.16
CA SER A 155 3.79 -8.39 -5.03
C SER A 155 4.51 -9.26 -4.00
N ARG A 156 3.92 -9.47 -2.82
CA ARG A 156 4.48 -10.32 -1.76
C ARG A 156 4.59 -11.79 -2.19
N ILE A 157 3.54 -12.35 -2.78
CA ILE A 157 3.56 -13.74 -3.24
C ILE A 157 4.55 -13.90 -4.38
N TYR A 158 4.59 -12.97 -5.33
CA TYR A 158 5.56 -12.94 -6.43
C TYR A 158 7.00 -12.98 -5.92
N VAL A 159 7.36 -12.13 -4.95
CA VAL A 159 8.70 -12.15 -4.34
C VAL A 159 8.96 -13.48 -3.65
N GLY A 160 7.96 -14.04 -2.95
CA GLY A 160 8.08 -15.36 -2.30
C GLY A 160 8.38 -16.49 -3.28
N VAL A 161 7.67 -16.56 -4.41
CA VAL A 161 7.84 -17.63 -5.41
C VAL A 161 9.06 -17.44 -6.31
N THR A 162 9.55 -16.20 -6.47
CA THR A 162 10.71 -15.92 -7.34
C THR A 162 12.05 -15.88 -6.60
N ARG A 163 12.07 -15.56 -5.30
CA ARG A 163 13.31 -15.58 -4.49
C ARG A 163 13.61 -16.93 -3.86
N ILE A 164 12.62 -17.78 -3.67
CA ILE A 164 12.81 -19.17 -3.26
C ILE A 164 12.84 -20.01 -4.54
N GLY A 165 13.95 -19.91 -5.27
CA GLY A 165 14.26 -20.88 -6.32
C GLY A 165 14.63 -22.20 -5.66
N ILE A 166 13.81 -23.23 -5.89
CA ILE A 166 14.25 -24.64 -5.87
C ILE A 166 15.02 -24.88 -7.16
#